data_AF-A0A7T4WME4-F1
#
_entry.id   AF-A0A7T4WME4-F1
#
_cell.length_a   1.000
_cell.length_b   1.000
_cell.length_c   1.000
_cell.angle_alpha   90.00
_cell.angle_beta   90.00
_cell.angle_gamma   90.00
#
_symmetry.space_group_name_H-M   'P 1'
#
loop_
_entity.id
_entity.type
_entity.pdbx_description
1 polymer ?
#
loop_
_entity_poly.entity_id
_entity_poly.type
_entity_poly.pdbx_seq_one_letter_code
_entity_poly.pdbx_strand_id
1 'polypeptide(L)' 'MTNLSGAHTVVLLVMLALEAVALVQVWRDRRRTQVVKVLWTVLILALPVVGVLGWAVNWLLGKAADALQRRNA' A
#
# COMPACT_ATOMS: atom_id res chain seq x y z
N MET A 1 -23.51 3.43 -16.93
CA MET A 1 -22.61 2.53 -16.17
C MET A 1 -21.20 3.08 -16.28
N THR A 2 -20.75 3.79 -15.24
CA THR A 2 -19.34 4.23 -15.14
C THR A 2 -18.46 2.98 -15.04
N ASN A 3 -17.44 2.90 -15.88
CA ASN A 3 -16.56 1.74 -15.99
C ASN A 3 -15.59 1.68 -14.78
N LEU A 4 -16.13 1.27 -13.62
CA LEU A 4 -15.40 1.19 -12.36
C LEU A 4 -14.15 0.32 -12.48
N SER A 5 -14.18 -0.76 -13.27
CA SER A 5 -13.00 -1.61 -13.51
C SER A 5 -11.91 -0.86 -14.27
N GLY A 6 -12.27 -0.01 -15.24
CA GLY A 6 -11.34 0.89 -15.92
C GLY A 6 -10.66 1.87 -14.95
N ALA A 7 -11.44 2.53 -14.08
CA ALA A 7 -10.91 3.46 -13.09
C ALA A 7 -9.97 2.78 -12.08
N HIS A 8 -10.35 1.61 -11.54
CA HIS A 8 -9.49 0.84 -10.62
C HIS A 8 -8.19 0.41 -11.28
N THR A 9 -8.23 0.01 -12.56
CA THR A 9 -7.04 -0.37 -13.32
C THR A 9 -6.09 0.81 -13.49
N VAL A 10 -6.61 2.00 -13.82
CA VAL A 10 -5.77 3.21 -13.94
C VAL A 10 -5.10 3.54 -12.61
N VAL A 11 -5.83 3.49 -11.49
CA VAL A 11 -5.25 3.76 -10.17
C VAL A 11 -4.12 2.79 -9.85
N LEU A 12 -4.33 1.48 -10.08
CA LEU A 12 -3.28 0.47 -9.88
C LEU A 12 -2.05 0.72 -10.75
N LEU A 13 -2.25 1.06 -12.02
CA LEU A 13 -1.15 1.37 -12.95
C LEU A 13 -0.36 2.61 -12.51
N VAL A 14 -1.06 3.67 -12.08
CA VAL A 14 -0.42 4.89 -11.56
C VAL A 14 0.40 4.57 -10.32
N MET A 15 -0.15 3.76 -9.40
CA MET A 15 0.53 3.37 -8.17
C MET A 15 1.81 2.58 -8.46
N LEU A 16 1.73 1.59 -9.36
CA LEU A 16 2.90 0.81 -9.82
C LEU A 16 3.95 1.69 -10.52
N ALA A 17 3.51 2.64 -11.36
CA ALA A 17 4.43 3.56 -12.03
C ALA A 17 5.18 4.44 -11.02
N LEU A 18 4.52 4.91 -9.97
CA LEU A 18 5.16 5.69 -8.90
C LEU A 18 6.21 4.86 -8.14
N GLU A 19 5.90 3.60 -7.80
CA GLU A 19 6.87 2.70 -7.17
C GLU A 19 8.09 2.46 -8.07
N ALA A 20 7.86 2.17 -9.35
CA ALA A 20 8.93 1.98 -10.32
C ALA A 20 9.84 3.22 -10.43
N VAL A 21 9.23 4.42 -10.51
CA VAL A 21 9.97 5.69 -10.53
C VAL A 21 10.78 5.87 -9.25
N ALA A 22 10.19 5.61 -8.08
CA ALA A 22 10.87 5.73 -6.79
C ALA A 22 12.09 4.79 -6.70
N LEU A 23 11.92 3.53 -7.13
CA LEU A 23 13.02 2.56 -7.21
C LEU A 23 14.12 3.06 -8.15
N VAL A 24 13.76 3.48 -9.37
CA VAL A 24 14.75 4.01 -10.33
C VAL A 24 15.50 5.20 -9.73
N GLN A 25 14.84 6.11 -9.03
CA GLN A 25 15.49 7.25 -8.38
C GLN A 25 16.50 6.82 -7.31
N VAL A 26 16.14 5.87 -6.44
CA VAL A 26 17.02 5.32 -5.40
C VAL A 26 18.27 4.69 -6.00
N TRP A 27 18.11 3.92 -7.06
CA TRP A 27 19.22 3.20 -7.68
C TRP A 27 20.09 4.12 -8.56
N ARG A 28 19.49 5.13 -9.20
CA ARG A 28 20.18 6.12 -10.03
C ARG A 28 21.06 7.07 -9.23
N ASP A 29 20.71 7.37 -7.98
CA ASP A 29 21.54 8.20 -7.11
C ASP A 29 22.87 7.50 -6.79
N ARG A 30 23.97 7.97 -7.39
CA ARG A 30 25.32 7.41 -7.15
C ARG A 30 25.95 7.89 -5.84
N ARG A 31 25.39 8.90 -5.18
CA ARG A 31 25.95 9.46 -3.93
C ARG A 31 25.52 8.68 -2.69
N ARG A 32 24.45 7.88 -2.76
CA ARG A 32 23.94 7.09 -1.63
C ARG A 32 24.72 5.79 -1.47
N THR A 33 25.05 5.45 -0.23
CA THR A 33 25.66 4.15 0.11
C THR A 33 24.71 2.99 -0.19
N GLN A 34 25.26 1.80 -0.43
CA GLN A 34 24.48 0.60 -0.78
C GLN A 34 23.43 0.25 0.28
N VAL A 35 23.79 0.35 1.57
CA VAL A 35 22.86 0.09 2.70
C VAL A 35 21.65 1.01 2.63
N VAL A 36 21.86 2.30 2.33
CA VAL A 36 20.78 3.27 2.22
C VAL A 36 19.86 2.94 1.04
N LYS A 37 20.40 2.46 -0.09
CA LYS A 37 19.59 2.03 -1.23
C LYS A 37 18.69 0.84 -0.90
N VAL A 38 19.24 -0.15 -0.20
CA VAL A 38 18.49 -1.33 0.24
C VAL A 38 17.37 -0.92 1.20
N LEU A 39 17.69 -0.08 2.20
CA LEU A 39 16.70 0.40 3.16
C LEU A 39 15.53 1.11 2.47
N TRP A 40 15.82 2.02 1.53
CA TRP A 40 14.77 2.71 0.76
C TRP A 40 13.95 1.76 -0.11
N THR A 41 14.59 0.77 -0.73
CA THR A 41 13.88 -0.24 -1.52
C THR A 41 12.89 -1.02 -0.66
N VAL A 42 13.33 -1.46 0.53
CA VAL A 42 12.46 -2.16 1.49
C VAL A 42 11.30 -1.26 1.93
N LEU A 43 11.55 0.01 2.24
CA LEU A 43 10.52 0.98 2.62
C LEU A 43 9.48 1.19 1.51
N ILE A 44 9.92 1.40 0.27
CA ILE A 44 9.03 1.60 -0.88
C ILE A 44 8.10 0.40 -1.05
N LEU A 45 8.63 -0.83 -0.92
CA LEU A 45 7.85 -2.06 -1.06
C LEU A 45 6.97 -2.36 0.18
N ALA A 46 7.38 -1.95 1.37
CA ALA A 46 6.64 -2.21 2.61
C ALA A 46 5.43 -1.30 2.77
N LEU A 47 5.48 -0.05 2.31
CA LEU A 47 4.39 0.93 2.42
C LEU A 47 3.02 0.41 1.92
N PRO A 48 2.88 -0.12 0.69
CA PRO A 48 1.59 -0.64 0.21
C PRO A 48 1.11 -1.82 1.06
N VAL A 49 2.02 -2.70 1.49
CA VAL A 49 1.69 -3.86 2.33
C VAL A 49 1.15 -3.42 3.68
N VAL A 50 1.79 -2.46 4.33
CA VAL A 50 1.32 -1.90 5.60
C VAL A 50 -0.05 -1.25 5.46
N GLY A 51 -0.30 -0.55 4.35
CA GLY A 51 -1.62 0.03 4.05
C GLY A 51 -2.73 -1.03 3.97
N VAL A 52 -2.49 -2.13 3.24
CA VAL A 52 -3.43 -3.25 3.12
C VAL A 52 -3.67 -3.93 4.47
N LEU A 53 -2.60 -4.16 5.25
CA LEU A 53 -2.70 -4.76 6.58
C LEU A 53 -3.48 -3.88 7.55
N GLY A 54 -3.21 -2.57 7.58
CA GLY A 54 -3.93 -1.63 8.43
C GLY A 54 -5.42 -1.58 8.11
N TRP A 55 -5.76 -1.56 6.82
CA TRP A 55 -7.16 -1.66 6.38
C TRP A 55 -7.81 -2.97 6.83
N ALA A 56 -7.13 -4.11 6.63
CA ALA A 56 -7.66 -5.42 6.99
C ALA A 56 -7.91 -5.54 8.50
N VAL A 57 -6.98 -5.06 9.33
CA VAL A 57 -7.14 -5.02 10.79
C VAL A 57 -8.32 -4.15 11.18
N ASN A 58 -8.42 -2.93 10.63
CA ASN A 58 -9.54 -2.03 10.91
C ASN A 58 -10.89 -2.66 10.52
N TRP A 59 -10.95 -3.36 9.39
CA TRP A 59 -12.14 -4.07 8.95
C TRP A 59 -12.54 -5.18 9.92
N LEU A 60 -11.57 -5.97 10.40
CA LEU A 60 -11.82 -7.03 11.38
C LEU A 60 -12.33 -6.46 12.72
N LEU A 61 -11.74 -5.35 13.17
CA LEU A 61 -12.19 -4.66 14.38
C LEU A 61 -13.64 -4.18 14.25
N GLY A 62 -14.01 -3.58 13.11
CA GLY A 62 -15.39 -3.19 12.84
C GLY A 62 -16.35 -4.38 12.88
N LYS A 63 -15.98 -5.50 12.24
CA LYS A 63 -16.80 -6.72 12.26
C LYS A 63 -16.98 -7.30 13.66
N ALA A 64 -15.93 -7.26 14.49
CA ALA A 64 -15.99 -7.71 15.88
C ALA A 64 -16.90 -6.82 16.72
N ALA A 65 -16.82 -5.49 16.55
CA ALA A 65 -17.71 -4.54 17.20
C ALA A 65 -19.19 -4.79 16.83
N ASP A 66 -19.49 -4.98 15.55
CA ASP A 66 -20.85 -5.30 15.10
C ASP A 66 -21.39 -6.62 15.68
N ALA A 67 -20.51 -7.61 15.88
CA ALA A 67 -20.88 -8.89 16.48
C ALA A 67 -21.19 -8.76 17.99
N LEU A 68 -20.44 -7.93 18.71
CA LEU A 68 -20.70 -7.62 20.12
C LEU A 68 -22.00 -6.83 20.28
N GLN A 69 -22.23 -5.82 19.44
CA GLN A 69 -23.45 -5.01 19.49
C GLN A 69 -24.71 -5.85 19.26
N ARG A 70 -24.67 -6.84 18.37
CA ARG A 70 -25.79 -7.77 18.14
C ARG A 70 -26.03 -8.76 19.29
N ARG A 71 -25.03 -9.03 20.14
CA ARG A 71 -25.19 -9.91 21.31
C ARG A 71 -25.71 -9.16 22.55
N ASN A 72 -25.51 -7.85 22.59
CA ASN A 72 -25.95 -6.96 23.66
C ASN A 72 -27.29 -6.25 23.36
N ALA A 73 -27.86 -6.48 22.17
CA ALA A 73 -29.20 -6.03 21.77
C ALA A 73 -30.20 -7.17 21.95
#